data_AF-A0A0R1ZFN2-F1
#
_entry.id   AF-A0A0R1ZFN2-F1
#
_cell.length_a   1.000
_cell.length_b   1.000
_cell.length_c   1.000
_cell.angle_alpha   90.00
_cell.angle_beta   90.00
_cell.angle_gamma   90.00
#
_symmetry.space_group_name_H-M   'P 1'
#
loop_
_entity.id
_entity.type
_entity.pdbx_description
1 polymer ?
#
loop_
_entity_poly.entity_id
_entity_poly.type
_entity_poly.pdbx_seq_one_letter_code
_entity_poly.pdbx_strand_id
1 'polypeptide(L)'
;MKGVITMAKKFNIGDYVGITEAGVDILNNSRLFVTDVRPRKKYVDNKVTDEIIGSNVTIEFDRHQSFVGDFVIATDEVISDDFIDKDVVVNIIDAKVYSRTSKGSNYSTVEVSLHGTVALANDIGE
;
A
#
# COMPACT_ATOMS: atom_id res chain seq x y z
N MET A 1 16.69 19.83 35.37
CA MET A 1 15.57 19.14 34.68
C MET A 1 16.17 18.27 33.58
N LYS A 2 16.04 16.94 33.66
CA LYS A 2 16.49 16.05 32.59
C LYS A 2 15.36 15.98 31.56
N GLY A 3 15.61 16.48 30.36
CA GLY A 3 14.67 16.38 29.25
C GLY A 3 14.45 14.92 28.89
N VAL A 4 13.21 14.46 28.98
CA VAL A 4 12.80 13.16 28.44
C VAL A 4 12.77 13.34 26.93
N ILE A 5 13.78 12.81 26.24
CA ILE A 5 13.71 12.63 24.79
C ILE A 5 12.76 11.45 24.58
N THR A 6 11.48 11.74 24.38
CA THR A 6 10.52 10.75 23.93
C THR A 6 10.91 10.38 22.50
N MET A 7 11.64 9.28 22.31
CA MET A 7 11.76 8.68 20.98
C MET A 7 10.34 8.32 20.54
N ALA A 8 9.79 9.09 19.59
CA ALA A 8 8.59 8.69 18.88
C ALA A 8 8.89 7.30 18.29
N LYS A 9 8.26 6.26 18.85
CA LYS A 9 8.37 4.91 18.28
C LYS A 9 7.87 5.04 16.84
N LYS A 10 8.76 4.79 15.87
CA LYS A 10 8.36 4.62 14.48
C LYS A 10 7.26 3.57 14.46
N PHE A 11 6.08 4.00 14.06
CA PHE A 11 4.89 3.18 14.06
C PHE A 11 4.84 2.44 12.73
N ASN A 12 4.85 1.10 12.78
CA ASN A 12 4.66 0.30 11.58
C ASN A 12 3.18 0.27 11.26
N ILE A 13 2.76 1.11 10.31
CA ILE A 13 1.36 1.22 9.92
C ILE A 13 0.88 -0.02 9.14
N GLY A 14 1.79 -0.87 8.65
CA GLY A 14 1.50 -2.20 8.10
C GLY A 14 0.70 -3.07 9.07
N ASP A 15 1.02 -3.00 10.37
CA ASP A 15 0.31 -3.77 11.40
C ASP A 15 -1.09 -3.19 11.69
N TYR A 16 -1.39 -1.95 11.28
CA TYR A 16 -2.65 -1.27 11.58
C TYR A 16 -3.64 -1.21 10.42
N VAL A 17 -3.15 -1.08 9.19
CA VAL A 17 -3.99 -0.98 7.99
C VAL A 17 -4.73 -2.30 7.74
N GLY A 18 -4.10 -3.44 8.02
CA GLY A 18 -4.77 -4.73 7.87
C GLY A 18 -5.78 -5.03 8.98
N ILE A 19 -5.66 -4.38 10.14
CA ILE A 19 -6.33 -4.82 11.38
C ILE A 19 -7.45 -3.86 11.81
N THR A 20 -7.42 -2.59 11.38
CA THR A 20 -8.35 -1.57 11.89
C THR A 20 -8.78 -0.58 10.80
N GLU A 21 -10.06 -0.17 10.83
CA GLU A 21 -10.60 0.92 10.00
C GLU A 21 -9.75 2.21 10.13
N ALA A 22 -9.25 2.49 11.34
CA ALA A 22 -8.38 3.64 11.60
C ALA A 22 -7.07 3.61 10.77
N GLY A 23 -6.52 2.43 10.46
CA GLY A 23 -5.35 2.30 9.60
C GLY A 23 -5.65 2.63 8.14
N VAL A 24 -6.81 2.18 7.66
CA VAL A 24 -7.34 2.54 6.34
C VAL A 24 -7.57 4.05 6.24
N ASP A 25 -8.17 4.65 7.26
CA ASP A 25 -8.40 6.10 7.32
C ASP A 25 -7.10 6.89 7.24
N ILE A 26 -6.02 6.43 7.88
CA ILE A 26 -4.73 7.10 7.78
C ILE A 26 -4.23 7.07 6.34
N LEU A 27 -4.27 5.93 5.65
CA LEU A 27 -3.84 5.85 4.25
C LEU A 27 -4.68 6.78 3.35
N ASN A 28 -6.00 6.74 3.49
CA ASN A 28 -6.91 7.55 2.67
C ASN A 28 -6.72 9.05 2.87
N ASN A 29 -6.25 9.50 4.04
CA ASN A 29 -6.05 10.91 4.37
C ASN A 29 -4.58 11.36 4.37
N SER A 30 -3.65 10.48 3.98
CA SER A 30 -2.23 10.79 3.97
C SER A 30 -1.76 11.27 2.60
N ARG A 31 -0.75 12.13 2.61
CA ARG A 31 0.04 12.40 1.41
C ARG A 31 0.94 11.20 1.12
N LEU A 32 0.68 10.56 -0.01
CA LEU A 32 1.35 9.35 -0.47
C LEU A 32 2.01 9.63 -1.82
N PHE A 33 3.10 8.94 -2.11
CA PHE A 33 3.73 9.00 -3.43
C PHE A 33 3.97 7.60 -3.97
N VAL A 34 3.88 7.46 -5.29
CA VAL A 34 4.05 6.17 -5.97
C VAL A 34 5.53 5.92 -6.22
N THR A 35 6.02 4.73 -5.89
CA THR A 35 7.41 4.31 -6.12
C THR A 35 7.55 3.25 -7.20
N ASP A 36 6.49 2.49 -7.47
CA ASP A 36 6.49 1.44 -8.48
C ASP A 36 5.06 1.18 -8.96
N VAL A 37 4.89 0.85 -10.23
CA VAL A 37 3.63 0.43 -10.83
C VAL A 37 3.89 -0.82 -11.63
N ARG A 38 3.13 -1.89 -11.35
CA ARG A 38 3.25 -3.15 -12.07
C ARG A 38 1.90 -3.61 -12.60
N PRO A 39 1.81 -4.10 -13.84
CA PRO A 39 0.57 -4.66 -14.36
C PRO A 39 0.19 -5.91 -13.58
N ARG A 40 -1.07 -6.00 -13.16
CA ARG A 40 -1.63 -7.19 -12.52
C ARG A 40 -2.19 -8.09 -13.61
N LYS A 41 -1.54 -9.24 -13.80
CA LYS A 41 -1.95 -10.24 -14.79
C LYS A 41 -2.95 -11.24 -14.21
N LYS A 42 -3.88 -11.70 -15.02
CA LYS A 42 -4.87 -12.71 -14.62
C LYS A 42 -4.24 -14.09 -14.46
N TYR A 43 -4.69 -14.81 -13.45
CA TYR A 43 -4.30 -16.19 -13.18
C TYR A 43 -5.48 -17.12 -13.54
N VAL A 44 -5.24 -18.09 -14.43
CA VAL A 44 -6.23 -19.11 -14.83
C VAL A 44 -5.54 -20.47 -14.78
N ASP A 45 -6.18 -21.48 -14.19
CA ASP A 45 -5.66 -22.86 -14.10
C ASP A 45 -4.21 -22.95 -13.58
N ASN A 46 -3.93 -22.20 -12.52
CA ASN A 46 -2.61 -22.07 -11.91
C ASN A 46 -1.50 -21.53 -12.84
N LYS A 47 -1.87 -20.76 -13.88
CA LYS A 47 -0.93 -20.11 -14.79
C LYS A 47 -1.23 -18.63 -14.95
N VAL A 48 -0.18 -17.82 -15.03
CA VAL A 48 -0.28 -16.41 -15.43
C VAL A 48 -0.63 -16.36 -16.91
N THR A 49 -1.64 -15.55 -17.25
CA THR A 49 -2.00 -15.21 -18.63
C THR A 49 -1.46 -13.82 -18.99
N ASP A 50 -1.48 -13.45 -20.27
CA ASP A 50 -1.09 -12.09 -20.69
C ASP A 50 -2.22 -11.04 -20.54
N GLU A 51 -3.41 -11.45 -20.09
CA GLU A 51 -4.52 -10.55 -19.81
C GLU A 51 -4.21 -9.68 -18.58
N ILE A 52 -4.19 -8.35 -18.77
CA ILE A 52 -4.03 -7.37 -17.70
C ILE A 52 -5.40 -7.08 -17.09
N ILE A 53 -5.52 -7.21 -15.77
CA ILE A 53 -6.76 -7.05 -14.98
C ILE A 53 -6.67 -5.90 -13.98
N GLY A 54 -5.73 -4.98 -14.18
CA GLY A 54 -5.46 -3.83 -13.32
C GLY A 54 -3.97 -3.65 -13.03
N SER A 55 -3.64 -2.96 -11.94
CA SER A 55 -2.27 -2.66 -11.53
C SER A 55 -2.04 -2.95 -10.05
N ASN A 56 -0.81 -3.28 -9.70
CA ASN A 56 -0.28 -3.24 -8.35
C ASN A 56 0.55 -1.96 -8.25
N VAL A 57 0.14 -1.04 -7.38
CA VAL A 57 0.80 0.25 -7.17
C VAL A 57 1.49 0.22 -5.82
N THR A 58 2.81 0.39 -5.82
CA THR A 58 3.58 0.55 -4.59
C THR A 58 3.59 2.02 -4.22
N ILE A 59 3.11 2.32 -3.02
CA ILE A 59 3.07 3.67 -2.45
C ILE A 59 3.91 3.74 -1.20
N GLU A 60 4.45 4.92 -0.93
CA GLU A 60 5.17 5.24 0.29
C GLU A 60 4.61 6.52 0.92
N PHE A 61 4.69 6.62 2.25
CA PHE A 61 4.44 7.87 2.95
C PHE A 61 5.55 8.87 2.66
N ASP A 62 5.21 10.14 2.43
CA ASP A 62 6.19 11.23 2.28
C ASP A 62 7.28 11.13 3.36
N ARG A 63 8.54 11.25 2.94
CA ARG A 63 9.78 11.07 3.74
C ARG A 63 9.86 11.96 4.98
N HIS A 64 8.99 12.96 5.08
CA HIS A 64 8.86 13.85 6.23
C HIS A 64 7.84 13.40 7.30
N GLN A 65 7.11 12.31 7.07
CA GLN A 65 6.13 11.79 8.03
C GLN A 65 6.77 10.86 9.07
N SER A 66 6.07 10.69 10.21
CA SER A 66 6.50 9.80 11.31
C SER A 66 6.29 8.31 11.01
N PHE A 67 5.68 8.00 9.87
CA PHE A 67 5.34 6.65 9.41
C PHE A 67 6.37 6.17 8.39
N VAL A 68 6.71 4.89 8.47
CA VAL A 68 7.65 4.25 7.53
C VAL A 68 7.00 2.96 7.06
N GLY A 69 6.94 2.76 5.75
CA GLY A 69 6.43 1.54 5.12
C GLY A 69 6.04 1.79 3.67
N ASP A 70 6.31 0.80 2.82
CA ASP A 70 5.77 0.67 1.48
C ASP A 70 4.51 -0.19 1.51
N PHE A 71 3.51 0.18 0.73
CA PHE A 71 2.26 -0.54 0.61
C PHE A 71 1.99 -0.84 -0.84
N VAL A 72 1.55 -2.07 -1.12
CA VAL A 72 1.07 -2.43 -2.45
C VAL A 72 -0.44 -2.37 -2.45
N ILE A 73 -1.00 -1.47 -3.25
CA ILE A 73 -2.43 -1.36 -3.52
C ILE A 73 -2.71 -2.06 -4.84
N ALA A 74 -3.53 -3.10 -4.78
CA ALA A 74 -4.10 -3.74 -5.95
C ALA A 74 -5.30 -2.89 -6.43
N THR A 75 -5.24 -2.38 -7.64
CA THR A 75 -6.33 -1.67 -8.31
C THR A 75 -6.83 -2.48 -9.51
N ASP A 76 -8.10 -2.30 -9.87
CA ASP A 76 -8.69 -2.87 -11.09
C ASP A 76 -8.44 -1.98 -12.32
N GLU A 77 -7.92 -0.77 -12.10
CA GLU A 77 -7.53 0.17 -13.14
C GLU A 77 -6.12 -0.13 -13.65
N VAL A 78 -5.91 0.07 -14.95
CA VAL A 78 -4.57 -0.01 -15.55
C VAL A 78 -3.89 1.33 -15.39
N ILE A 79 -3.08 1.44 -14.34
CA ILE A 79 -2.28 2.63 -14.05
C ILE A 79 -0.95 2.55 -14.80
N SER A 80 -0.53 3.68 -15.35
CA SER A 80 0.68 3.84 -16.15
C SER A 80 1.87 4.25 -15.28
N ASP A 81 3.09 4.05 -15.80
CA ASP A 81 4.34 4.40 -15.11
C ASP A 81 4.52 5.92 -14.90
N ASP A 82 3.71 6.76 -15.55
CA ASP A 82 3.69 8.22 -15.34
C ASP A 82 3.21 8.65 -13.93
N PHE A 83 2.58 7.74 -13.19
CA PHE A 83 2.24 7.92 -11.78
C PHE A 83 3.48 7.84 -10.87
N ILE A 84 4.59 7.21 -11.30
CA ILE A 84 5.79 7.07 -10.48
C ILE A 84 6.34 8.47 -10.12
N ASP A 85 6.78 8.61 -8.87
CA ASP A 85 7.23 9.86 -8.26
C ASP A 85 6.15 10.98 -8.21
N LYS A 86 4.87 10.63 -8.37
CA LYS A 86 3.73 11.56 -8.20
C LYS A 86 3.06 11.38 -6.85
N ASP A 87 2.56 12.50 -6.33
CA ASP A 87 1.65 12.51 -5.20
C ASP A 87 0.30 11.93 -5.62
N VAL A 88 -0.21 11.00 -4.82
CA VAL A 88 -1.49 10.33 -5.06
C VAL A 88 -2.36 10.38 -3.82
N VAL A 89 -3.66 10.27 -4.07
CA VAL A 89 -4.66 9.94 -3.06
C VAL A 89 -5.15 8.54 -3.36
N VAL A 90 -5.41 7.79 -2.30
CA VAL A 90 -5.88 6.42 -2.39
C VAL A 90 -7.22 6.30 -1.70
N ASN A 91 -8.04 5.39 -2.20
CA ASN A 91 -9.27 5.00 -1.53
C ASN A 91 -9.27 3.48 -1.39
N ILE A 92 -8.95 3.00 -0.20
CA ILE A 92 -8.95 1.57 0.10
C ILE A 92 -10.40 1.09 0.26
N ILE A 93 -10.77 0.11 -0.54
CA ILE A 93 -12.09 -0.53 -0.57
C ILE A 93 -12.11 -1.78 0.31
N ASP A 94 -11.02 -2.55 0.28
CA ASP A 94 -10.88 -3.80 1.02
C ASP A 94 -9.44 -3.98 1.53
N ALA A 95 -9.31 -4.55 2.71
CA ALA A 95 -8.03 -4.85 3.34
C ALA A 95 -8.09 -6.26 3.93
N LYS A 96 -7.14 -7.12 3.54
CA LYS A 96 -7.07 -8.51 3.97
C LYS A 96 -5.75 -8.80 4.64
N VAL A 97 -5.80 -9.29 5.87
CA VAL A 97 -4.65 -9.82 6.60
C VAL A 97 -4.55 -11.30 6.33
N TYR A 98 -3.36 -11.75 5.97
CA TYR A 98 -3.07 -13.18 5.83
C TYR A 98 -1.69 -13.50 6.38
N SER A 99 -1.51 -14.74 6.79
CA SER A 99 -0.23 -15.25 7.22
C SER A 99 0.40 -16.03 6.08
N ARG A 100 1.57 -15.61 5.62
CA ARG A 100 2.32 -16.31 4.59
C ARG A 100 3.50 -17.04 5.20
N THR A 101 3.59 -18.34 4.91
CA THR A 101 4.76 -19.15 5.23
C THR A 101 5.49 -19.48 3.94
N SER A 102 6.73 -19.00 3.83
CA SER A 102 7.58 -19.32 2.69
C SER A 102 7.98 -20.80 2.71
N LYS A 103 8.13 -21.41 1.53
CA LYS A 103 8.54 -22.82 1.40
C LYS A 103 9.87 -23.04 2.12
N GLY A 104 9.89 -23.95 3.09
CA GLY A 104 11.09 -24.25 3.90
C GLY A 104 11.29 -23.35 5.12
N SER A 105 10.36 -22.44 5.43
CA SER A 105 10.35 -21.64 6.66
C SER A 105 9.48 -22.30 7.74
N ASN A 106 9.94 -22.24 9.00
CA ASN A 106 9.13 -22.55 10.18
C ASN A 106 8.42 -21.30 10.76
N TYR A 107 8.63 -20.15 10.13
CA TYR A 107 8.04 -18.87 10.53
C TYR A 107 6.99 -18.42 9.51
N SER A 108 5.91 -17.87 10.03
CA SER A 108 4.89 -17.19 9.23
C SER A 108 5.06 -15.69 9.35
N THR A 109 4.99 -14.99 8.23
CA THR A 109 4.98 -13.53 8.17
C THR A 109 3.54 -13.08 7.98
N VAL A 110 3.10 -12.13 8.80
CA VAL A 110 1.81 -11.47 8.59
C VAL A 110 1.98 -10.48 7.45
N GLU A 111 1.16 -10.60 6.42
CA GLU A 111 1.11 -9.71 5.27
C GLU A 111 -0.29 -9.08 5.19
N VAL A 112 -0.35 -7.88 4.61
CA VAL A 112 -1.59 -7.16 4.34
C VAL A 112 -1.71 -6.96 2.84
N SER A 113 -2.84 -7.39 2.28
CA SER A 113 -3.24 -7.06 0.91
C SER A 113 -4.27 -5.95 0.95
N LEU A 114 -4.02 -4.90 0.18
CA LEU A 114 -4.93 -3.76 0.02
C LEU A 114 -5.52 -3.77 -1.38
N HIS A 115 -6.83 -3.53 -1.48
CA HIS A 115 -7.53 -3.30 -2.74
C HIS A 115 -8.24 -1.96 -2.70
N GLY A 116 -8.13 -1.20 -3.77
CA GLY A 116 -8.65 0.17 -3.82
C GLY A 116 -8.38 0.88 -5.13
N THR A 117 -8.66 2.18 -5.14
CA THR A 117 -8.33 3.08 -6.26
C THR A 117 -7.15 3.98 -5.91
N VAL A 118 -6.43 4.43 -6.95
CA VAL A 118 -5.31 5.37 -6.82
C VAL A 118 -5.50 6.45 -7.87
N ALA A 119 -5.54 7.71 -7.44
CA ALA A 119 -5.68 8.88 -8.31
C ALA A 119 -4.58 9.90 -8.01
N LEU A 120 -4.18 10.69 -9.01
CA LEU A 120 -3.25 11.79 -8.78
C LEU A 120 -3.89 12.81 -7.82
N ALA A 121 -3.11 13.33 -6.87
CA ALA A 121 -3.64 14.28 -5.88
C ALA A 121 -4.19 15.57 -6.51
N ASN A 122 -3.74 15.91 -7.73
CA ASN A 122 -4.19 17.09 -8.46
C ASN A 122 -5.54 16.88 -9.18
N ASP A 123 -6.00 15.63 -9.35
CA ASP A 123 -7.23 15.33 -10.08
C ASP A 123 -8.50 15.43 -9.21
N ILE A 124 -8.35 15.68 -7.91
CA ILE A 124 -9.45 15.82 -6.94
C ILE A 124 -9.79 17.31 -6.70
N GLY A 125 -9.36 18.19 -7.62
CA GLY A 125 -9.43 19.63 -7.48
C GLY A 125 -9.68 20.37 -8.80
N GLU A 126 -10.74 19.99 -9.52
CA GLU A 126 -11.63 20.88 -10.28
C GLU A 126 -13.10 20.56 -10.00
#